data_AF-A0A937WUS7-F1
#
_entry.id   AF-A0A937WUS7-F1
#
_cell.length_a   1.000
_cell.length_b   1.000
_cell.length_c   1.000
_cell.angle_alpha   90.00
_cell.angle_beta   90.00
_cell.angle_gamma   90.00
#
_symmetry.space_group_name_H-M   'P 1'
#
loop_
_entity.id
_entity.type
_entity.pdbx_description
1 polymer ?
#
loop_
_entity_poly.entity_id
_entity_poly.type
_entity_poly.pdbx_seq_one_letter_code
_entity_poly.pdbx_strand_id
1 'polypeptide(L)'
;MFGTGYPRTSYALTLIPLIPIWAWLALPGKTRQTLRVGVVITGMAVLTLVPWAIGNLGVTGDFVPVTVMGGQVLLGANNPNVLDRFAGGWIPPLQSILVEEREIQGLSAVDRDQLYQRKAIAFIMTHPLNASKLCVYKFKSFWHLHRAVDPASLQYLFVIVCAVVGAVRNLDTWRQNSLLYLIPLFFTGSALIFWGDDRIRSPVEPVLLVFAATTWLRERTVLCWIASMVSFRRLPRLLRRTAT
;
A
#
# COMPACT_ATOMS: atom_id res chain seq x y z
N MET A 1 -22.36 -10.90 -20.52
CA MET A 1 -22.19 -11.97 -19.51
C MET A 1 -20.99 -11.61 -18.65
N PHE A 2 -21.24 -11.02 -17.48
CA PHE A 2 -20.20 -10.64 -16.51
C PHE A 2 -19.92 -11.85 -15.61
N GLY A 3 -18.82 -12.54 -15.87
CA GLY A 3 -18.38 -13.71 -15.10
C GLY A 3 -18.04 -13.35 -13.66
N THR A 4 -18.87 -13.83 -12.75
CA THR A 4 -18.70 -13.84 -11.30
C THR A 4 -17.44 -14.59 -10.89
N GLY A 5 -16.63 -14.00 -10.01
CA GLY A 5 -15.72 -14.80 -9.15
C GLY A 5 -14.23 -14.48 -9.18
N TYR A 6 -13.77 -13.29 -9.58
CA TYR A 6 -12.38 -12.92 -9.26
C TYR A 6 -12.28 -12.55 -7.76
N PRO A 7 -11.53 -13.30 -6.94
CA PRO A 7 -11.35 -12.96 -5.54
C PRO A 7 -10.60 -11.64 -5.46
N ARG A 8 -11.18 -10.66 -4.75
CA ARG A 8 -10.51 -9.41 -4.41
C ARG A 8 -9.40 -9.76 -3.42
N THR A 9 -8.16 -9.81 -3.87
CA THR A 9 -7.01 -9.99 -2.98
C THR A 9 -6.92 -8.79 -2.04
N SER A 10 -7.20 -9.03 -0.76
CA SER A 10 -7.04 -8.02 0.28
C SER A 10 -5.57 -7.92 0.68
N TYR A 11 -4.86 -6.90 0.19
CA TYR A 11 -3.50 -6.52 0.62
C TYR A 11 -3.38 -6.32 2.14
N ALA A 12 -4.51 -6.20 2.85
CA ALA A 12 -4.55 -6.15 4.31
C ALA A 12 -4.00 -7.41 4.98
N LEU A 13 -4.08 -8.58 4.32
CA LEU A 13 -3.67 -9.86 4.92
C LEU A 13 -2.15 -10.00 5.01
N THR A 14 -1.43 -9.40 4.08
CA THR A 14 0.05 -9.39 4.06
C THR A 14 0.68 -8.52 5.15
N LEU A 15 -0.09 -7.61 5.76
CA LEU A 15 0.39 -6.78 6.87
C LEU A 15 0.36 -7.49 8.23
N ILE A 16 -0.49 -8.51 8.39
CA ILE A 16 -0.69 -9.24 9.65
C ILE A 16 0.62 -9.72 10.29
N PRO A 17 1.55 -10.40 9.58
CA PRO A 17 2.81 -10.85 10.18
C PRO A 17 3.76 -9.72 10.58
N LEU A 18 3.56 -8.50 10.04
CA LEU A 18 4.35 -7.32 10.41
C LEU A 18 3.86 -6.66 11.69
N ILE A 19 2.66 -7.01 12.17
CA ILE A 19 2.05 -6.39 13.35
C ILE A 19 2.75 -6.78 14.67
N PRO A 20 3.13 -8.05 14.91
CA PRO A 20 3.93 -8.40 16.09
C PRO A 20 5.30 -7.73 16.10
N ILE A 21 5.94 -7.65 14.93
CA ILE A 21 7.23 -6.96 14.75
C ILE A 21 7.07 -5.47 15.06
N TRP A 22 6.01 -4.85 14.52
CA TRP A 22 5.65 -3.46 14.82
C TRP A 22 5.40 -3.24 16.31
N ALA A 23 4.58 -4.08 16.95
CA ALA A 23 4.23 -3.94 18.37
C ALA A 23 5.47 -4.08 19.29
N TRP A 24 6.46 -4.85 18.87
CA TRP A 24 7.74 -4.97 19.58
C TRP A 24 8.59 -3.71 19.45
N LEU A 25 8.69 -3.14 18.25
CA LEU A 25 9.43 -1.90 17.99
C LEU A 25 8.76 -0.65 18.62
N ALA A 26 7.43 -0.62 18.64
CA ALA A 26 6.64 0.52 19.11
C ALA A 26 6.55 0.61 20.65
N LEU A 27 6.70 -0.51 21.37
CA LEU A 27 6.51 -0.60 22.82
C LEU A 27 7.78 -1.11 23.54
N PRO A 28 8.90 -0.37 23.48
CA PRO A 28 10.14 -0.81 24.10
C PRO A 28 9.98 -1.02 25.61
N GLY A 29 10.48 -2.15 26.12
CA GLY A 29 10.42 -2.51 27.54
C GLY A 29 9.06 -3.02 28.03
N LYS A 30 8.03 -3.13 27.16
CA LYS A 30 6.68 -3.61 27.53
C LYS A 30 6.36 -4.99 26.94
N THR A 31 7.26 -5.95 27.10
CA THR A 31 7.19 -7.29 26.51
C THR A 31 5.83 -7.97 26.69
N ARG A 32 5.24 -7.92 27.90
CA ARG A 32 3.92 -8.51 28.16
C ARG A 32 2.80 -7.86 27.33
N GLN A 33 2.84 -6.54 27.14
CA GLN A 33 1.86 -5.82 26.34
C GLN A 33 2.07 -6.12 24.85
N THR A 34 3.31 -6.12 24.37
CA THR A 34 3.66 -6.51 23.00
C THR A 34 3.16 -7.92 22.68
N LEU A 35 3.42 -8.89 23.54
CA LEU A 35 2.96 -10.27 23.36
C LEU A 35 1.44 -10.35 23.34
N ARG A 36 0.74 -9.66 24.26
CA ARG A 36 -0.73 -9.63 24.29
C ARG A 36 -1.31 -9.04 23.00
N VAL A 37 -0.78 -7.92 22.53
CA VAL A 37 -1.22 -7.28 21.27
C VAL A 37 -0.94 -8.19 20.08
N GLY A 38 0.26 -8.77 20.01
CA GLY A 38 0.65 -9.71 18.96
C GLY A 38 -0.25 -10.94 18.91
N VAL A 39 -0.53 -11.56 20.05
CA VAL A 39 -1.42 -12.73 20.16
C VAL A 39 -2.85 -12.38 19.77
N VAL A 40 -3.40 -11.27 20.26
CA VAL A 40 -4.78 -10.86 19.93
C VAL A 40 -4.91 -10.62 18.43
N ILE A 41 -4.00 -9.86 17.82
CA ILE A 41 -4.10 -9.53 16.40
C ILE A 41 -3.83 -10.75 15.52
N THR A 42 -2.83 -11.57 15.86
CA THR A 42 -2.56 -12.82 15.14
C THR A 42 -3.75 -13.79 15.29
N GLY A 43 -4.35 -13.87 16.47
CA GLY A 43 -5.54 -14.68 16.72
C GLY A 43 -6.73 -14.23 15.88
N MET A 44 -7.01 -12.91 15.84
CA MET A 44 -8.06 -12.34 14.99
C MET A 44 -7.81 -12.61 13.50
N ALA A 45 -6.56 -12.49 13.06
CA ALA A 45 -6.15 -12.82 11.71
C ALA A 45 -6.40 -14.29 11.37
N VAL A 46 -5.96 -15.21 12.22
CA VAL A 46 -6.18 -16.65 12.05
C VAL A 46 -7.67 -16.97 12.03
N LEU A 47 -8.45 -16.41 12.96
CA LEU A 47 -9.91 -16.60 13.01
C LEU A 47 -10.62 -16.10 11.75
N THR A 48 -10.07 -15.08 11.09
CA THR A 48 -10.60 -14.55 9.83
C THR A 48 -10.16 -15.37 8.63
N LEU A 49 -8.91 -15.84 8.62
CA LEU A 49 -8.30 -16.54 7.49
C LEU A 49 -8.64 -18.03 7.43
N VAL A 50 -8.75 -18.71 8.57
CA VAL A 50 -8.96 -20.16 8.62
C VAL A 50 -10.28 -20.58 7.96
N PRO A 51 -11.43 -19.95 8.23
CA PRO A 51 -12.68 -20.31 7.55
C PRO A 51 -12.58 -20.16 6.02
N TRP A 52 -11.89 -19.11 5.56
CA TRP A 52 -11.64 -18.89 4.14
C TRP A 52 -10.72 -19.95 3.53
N ALA A 53 -9.61 -20.27 4.20
CA ALA A 53 -8.67 -21.30 3.77
C ALA A 53 -9.31 -22.69 3.71
N ILE A 54 -10.17 -23.03 4.68
CA ILE A 54 -10.95 -24.28 4.67
C ILE A 54 -11.91 -24.29 3.47
N GLY A 55 -12.60 -23.18 3.20
CA GLY A 55 -13.46 -23.04 2.04
C GLY A 55 -12.70 -23.23 0.73
N ASN A 56 -11.51 -22.63 0.60
CA ASN A 56 -10.65 -22.79 -0.57
C ASN A 56 -10.19 -24.24 -0.76
N LEU A 57 -9.82 -24.94 0.32
CA LEU A 57 -9.44 -26.35 0.27
C LEU A 57 -10.59 -27.21 -0.25
N GLY A 58 -11.82 -26.95 0.20
CA GLY A 58 -13.01 -27.67 -0.28
C GLY A 58 -13.32 -27.44 -1.76
N VAL A 59 -13.01 -26.26 -2.31
CA VAL A 59 -13.28 -25.91 -3.72
C VAL A 59 -12.15 -26.34 -4.65
N THR A 60 -10.90 -26.14 -4.23
CA THR A 60 -9.72 -26.34 -5.08
C THR A 60 -9.10 -27.73 -4.92
N GLY A 61 -9.36 -28.42 -3.80
CA GLY A 61 -8.65 -29.64 -3.43
C GLY A 61 -7.26 -29.41 -2.85
N ASP A 62 -6.77 -28.16 -2.88
CA ASP A 62 -5.42 -27.77 -2.45
C ASP A 62 -5.45 -26.77 -1.29
N PHE A 63 -4.40 -26.77 -0.47
CA PHE A 63 -4.28 -25.81 0.61
C PHE A 63 -3.91 -24.41 0.09
N VAL A 64 -4.92 -23.58 -0.17
CA VAL A 64 -4.78 -22.20 -0.63
C VAL A 64 -5.24 -21.24 0.49
N PRO A 65 -4.31 -20.69 1.30
CA PRO A 65 -4.69 -19.90 2.48
C PRO A 65 -5.32 -18.55 2.14
N VAL A 66 -5.01 -17.99 0.96
CA VAL A 66 -5.47 -16.65 0.57
C VAL A 66 -6.05 -16.63 -0.84
N THR A 67 -5.23 -16.91 -1.87
CA THR A 67 -5.65 -16.80 -3.27
C THR A 67 -4.79 -17.62 -4.23
N VAL A 68 -5.34 -17.97 -5.39
CA VAL A 68 -4.67 -18.62 -6.53
C VAL A 68 -4.45 -17.60 -7.66
N MET A 69 -3.78 -16.50 -7.33
CA MET A 69 -3.51 -15.40 -8.28
C MET A 69 -2.11 -14.80 -8.11
N GLY A 70 -1.31 -15.31 -7.16
CA GLY A 70 -0.03 -14.70 -6.81
C GLY A 70 0.95 -14.79 -7.96
N GLY A 71 1.04 -15.96 -8.60
CA GLY A 71 1.86 -16.18 -9.78
C GLY A 71 1.38 -15.39 -10.99
N GLN A 72 0.07 -15.36 -11.25
CA GLN A 72 -0.52 -14.56 -12.33
C GLN A 72 -0.18 -13.07 -12.19
N VAL A 73 -0.35 -12.54 -10.97
CA VAL A 73 -0.03 -11.14 -10.67
C VAL A 73 1.47 -10.88 -10.83
N LEU A 74 2.31 -11.77 -10.30
CA LEU A 74 3.76 -11.65 -10.38
C LEU A 74 4.27 -11.67 -11.82
N LEU A 75 3.81 -12.63 -12.64
CA LEU A 75 4.20 -12.74 -14.05
C LEU A 75 3.69 -11.58 -14.88
N GLY A 76 2.42 -11.19 -14.69
CA GLY A 76 1.80 -10.10 -15.42
C GLY A 76 2.50 -8.75 -15.20
N ALA A 77 3.21 -8.58 -14.08
CA ALA A 77 3.99 -7.38 -13.79
C ALA A 77 5.52 -7.55 -13.90
N ASN A 78 6.03 -8.74 -14.18
CA ASN A 78 7.46 -9.01 -14.35
C ASN A 78 7.68 -9.85 -15.60
N ASN A 79 7.70 -9.16 -16.75
CA ASN A 79 7.91 -9.76 -18.07
C ASN A 79 8.49 -8.73 -19.05
N PRO A 80 8.96 -9.14 -20.24
CA PRO A 80 9.53 -8.23 -21.24
C PRO A 80 8.56 -7.12 -21.69
N ASN A 81 7.28 -7.43 -21.88
CA ASN A 81 6.34 -6.48 -22.46
C ASN A 81 5.99 -5.29 -21.53
N VAL A 82 6.04 -5.50 -20.21
CA VAL A 82 5.89 -4.40 -19.23
C VAL A 82 7.18 -3.59 -19.02
N LEU A 83 8.28 -3.97 -19.66
CA LEU A 83 9.49 -3.15 -19.74
C LEU A 83 9.38 -2.12 -20.86
N ASP A 84 8.91 -2.55 -22.03
CA ASP A 84 9.01 -1.76 -23.26
C ASP A 84 7.70 -1.03 -23.60
N ARG A 85 6.56 -1.72 -23.53
CA ARG A 85 5.27 -1.20 -24.03
C ARG A 85 4.35 -0.72 -22.92
N PHE A 86 4.38 -1.39 -21.77
CA PHE A 86 3.49 -1.13 -20.63
C PHE A 86 4.30 -0.78 -19.37
N ALA A 87 5.33 0.08 -19.52
CA ALA A 87 6.35 0.42 -18.53
C ALA A 87 5.87 0.39 -17.06
N GLY A 88 6.16 -0.72 -16.36
CA GLY A 88 5.86 -0.92 -14.94
C GLY A 88 4.38 -1.19 -14.59
N GLY A 89 3.53 -1.42 -15.58
CA GLY A 89 2.13 -1.81 -15.41
C GLY A 89 1.94 -3.32 -15.21
N TRP A 90 0.70 -3.75 -15.34
CA TRP A 90 0.31 -5.16 -15.31
C TRP A 90 -0.42 -5.53 -16.60
N ILE A 91 -0.08 -6.68 -17.16
CA ILE A 91 -0.78 -7.28 -18.31
C ILE A 91 -1.17 -8.72 -18.00
N PRO A 92 -2.20 -9.28 -18.66
CA PRO A 92 -2.53 -10.69 -18.54
C PRO A 92 -1.33 -11.60 -18.90
N PRO A 93 -1.11 -12.73 -18.21
CA PRO A 93 0.05 -13.61 -18.44
C PRO A 93 0.27 -14.06 -19.88
N LEU A 94 -0.79 -14.33 -20.66
CA LEU A 94 -0.66 -14.72 -22.07
C LEU A 94 -0.10 -13.60 -22.96
N GLN A 95 -0.23 -12.34 -22.53
CA GLN A 95 0.39 -11.21 -23.21
C GLN A 95 1.85 -11.02 -22.79
N SER A 96 2.37 -11.80 -21.85
CA SER A 96 3.75 -11.66 -21.34
C SER A 96 4.82 -12.22 -22.28
N ILE A 97 4.43 -12.94 -23.34
CA ILE A 97 5.28 -13.78 -24.23
C ILE A 97 6.08 -14.88 -23.53
N LEU A 98 6.02 -14.98 -22.20
CA LEU A 98 6.72 -15.99 -21.42
C LEU A 98 5.89 -17.27 -21.21
N VAL A 99 4.58 -17.22 -21.49
CA VAL A 99 3.66 -18.36 -21.40
C VAL A 99 2.81 -18.44 -22.65
N GLU A 100 2.62 -19.66 -23.12
CA GLU A 100 1.72 -19.97 -24.24
C GLU A 100 0.44 -20.70 -23.75
N GLU A 101 -0.65 -20.55 -24.50
CA GLU A 101 -1.95 -21.17 -24.20
C GLU A 101 -1.83 -22.69 -23.99
N ARG A 102 -1.03 -23.37 -24.81
CA ARG A 102 -0.80 -24.82 -24.72
C ARG A 102 -0.15 -25.26 -23.41
N GLU A 103 0.63 -24.41 -22.75
CA GLU A 103 1.29 -24.73 -21.48
C GLU A 103 0.32 -24.70 -20.30
N ILE A 104 -0.81 -23.99 -20.45
CA ILE A 104 -1.83 -23.85 -19.40
C ILE A 104 -3.09 -24.66 -19.67
N GLN A 105 -3.24 -25.21 -20.87
CA GLN A 105 -4.35 -26.08 -21.23
C GLN A 105 -4.34 -27.34 -20.37
N GLY A 106 -5.49 -27.65 -19.76
CA GLY A 106 -5.66 -28.81 -18.88
C GLY A 106 -5.05 -28.68 -17.49
N LEU A 107 -4.33 -27.59 -17.18
CA LEU A 107 -3.82 -27.35 -15.83
C LEU A 107 -4.94 -26.91 -14.88
N SER A 108 -4.85 -27.36 -13.63
CA SER A 108 -5.66 -26.81 -12.54
C SER A 108 -5.34 -25.32 -12.35
N ALA A 109 -6.23 -24.58 -11.66
CA ALA A 109 -5.96 -23.18 -11.34
C ALA A 109 -4.67 -23.01 -10.52
N VAL A 110 -4.38 -23.95 -9.62
CA VAL A 110 -3.21 -23.95 -8.74
C VAL A 110 -1.93 -24.22 -9.53
N ASP A 111 -1.92 -25.26 -10.36
CA ASP A 111 -0.75 -25.60 -11.18
C ASP A 111 -0.40 -24.49 -12.16
N ARG A 112 -1.44 -23.85 -12.73
CA ARG A 112 -1.28 -22.70 -13.61
C ARG A 112 -0.67 -21.51 -12.89
N ASP A 113 -1.12 -21.19 -11.67
CA ASP A 113 -0.54 -20.09 -10.88
C ASP A 113 0.92 -20.39 -10.48
N GLN A 114 1.23 -21.63 -10.12
CA GLN A 114 2.61 -22.06 -9.84
C GLN A 114 3.51 -21.94 -11.09
N LEU A 115 3.00 -22.32 -12.27
CA LEU A 115 3.73 -22.15 -13.53
C LEU A 115 4.04 -20.67 -13.79
N TYR A 116 3.06 -19.80 -13.60
CA TYR A 116 3.25 -18.35 -13.74
C TYR A 116 4.29 -17.82 -12.76
N GLN A 117 4.22 -18.23 -11.49
CA GLN A 117 5.19 -17.83 -10.47
C GLN A 117 6.62 -18.27 -10.86
N ARG A 118 6.80 -19.53 -11.28
CA ARG A 118 8.10 -20.06 -11.72
C ARG A 118 8.68 -19.24 -12.88
N LYS A 119 7.87 -18.94 -13.90
CA LYS A 119 8.31 -18.15 -15.07
C LYS A 119 8.63 -16.70 -14.71
N ALA A 120 7.86 -16.08 -13.81
CA ALA A 120 8.14 -14.72 -13.34
C ALA A 120 9.45 -14.65 -12.56
N ILE A 121 9.68 -15.59 -11.64
CA ILE A 121 10.92 -15.69 -10.87
C ILE A 121 12.10 -15.95 -11.80
N ALA A 122 11.95 -16.87 -12.76
CA ALA A 122 12.98 -17.14 -13.76
C ALA A 122 13.35 -15.88 -14.55
N PHE A 123 12.36 -15.10 -15.01
CA PHE A 123 12.61 -13.82 -15.68
C PHE A 123 13.39 -12.83 -14.80
N ILE A 124 13.00 -12.66 -13.54
CA ILE A 124 13.68 -11.77 -12.59
C ILE A 124 15.14 -12.19 -12.35
N MET A 125 15.37 -13.49 -12.15
CA MET A 125 16.70 -14.03 -11.88
C MET A 125 17.62 -13.99 -13.11
N THR A 126 17.06 -14.23 -14.30
CA THR A 126 17.83 -14.20 -15.56
C THR A 126 18.10 -12.77 -16.06
N HIS A 127 17.27 -11.79 -15.68
CA HIS A 127 17.39 -10.41 -16.14
C HIS A 127 17.36 -9.38 -14.98
N PRO A 128 18.35 -9.40 -14.06
CA PRO A 128 18.33 -8.58 -12.85
C PRO A 128 18.34 -7.06 -13.13
N LEU A 129 19.01 -6.63 -14.21
CA LEU A 129 19.00 -5.23 -14.65
C LEU A 129 17.61 -4.80 -15.14
N ASN A 130 16.92 -5.66 -15.90
CA ASN A 130 15.56 -5.38 -16.35
C ASN A 130 14.59 -5.36 -15.17
N ALA A 131 14.73 -6.28 -14.21
CA ALA A 131 13.95 -6.26 -12.97
C ALA A 131 14.15 -4.95 -12.19
N SER A 132 15.40 -4.48 -12.07
CA SER A 132 15.71 -3.20 -11.42
C SER A 132 15.09 -2.01 -12.15
N LYS A 133 15.13 -2.02 -13.49
CA LYS A 133 14.48 -1.00 -14.33
C LYS A 133 12.96 -1.01 -14.17
N LEU A 134 12.34 -2.20 -14.07
CA LEU A 134 10.91 -2.34 -13.76
C LEU A 134 10.56 -1.77 -12.39
N CYS A 135 11.39 -1.98 -11.36
CA CYS A 135 11.19 -1.36 -10.04
C CYS A 135 11.13 0.17 -10.15
N VAL A 136 11.98 0.79 -10.96
CA VAL A 136 11.94 2.25 -11.19
C VAL A 136 10.64 2.68 -11.89
N TYR A 137 10.19 1.95 -12.91
CA TYR A 137 8.93 2.25 -13.58
C TYR A 137 7.73 2.10 -12.65
N LYS A 138 7.67 1.02 -11.88
CA LYS A 138 6.62 0.77 -10.88
C LYS A 138 6.63 1.82 -9.78
N PHE A 139 7.81 2.25 -9.31
CA PHE A 139 7.95 3.32 -8.34
C PHE A 139 7.37 4.64 -8.87
N LYS A 140 7.75 5.03 -10.10
CA LYS A 140 7.23 6.24 -10.74
C LYS A 140 5.73 6.16 -10.98
N SER A 141 5.22 5.01 -11.40
CA SER A 141 3.78 4.75 -11.57
C SER A 141 3.03 4.90 -10.25
N PHE A 142 3.47 4.17 -9.22
CA PHE A 142 2.86 4.19 -7.89
C PHE A 142 2.80 5.60 -7.29
N TRP A 143 3.87 6.38 -7.41
CA TRP A 143 3.91 7.74 -6.87
C TRP A 143 3.43 8.81 -7.87
N HIS A 144 2.85 8.44 -9.01
CA HIS A 144 2.41 9.35 -10.08
C HIS A 144 3.47 10.33 -10.58
N LEU A 145 4.75 9.97 -10.47
CA LEU A 145 5.88 10.82 -10.86
C LEU A 145 6.09 10.88 -12.39
N HIS A 146 5.34 10.09 -13.15
CA HIS A 146 5.41 10.05 -14.61
C HIS A 146 4.43 11.02 -15.31
N ARG A 147 3.48 11.62 -14.57
CA ARG A 147 2.49 12.58 -15.10
C ARG A 147 2.86 14.03 -14.77
N ALA A 148 4.14 14.39 -14.91
CA ALA A 148 4.51 15.79 -14.79
C ALA A 148 3.72 16.59 -15.85
N VAL A 149 3.18 17.75 -15.46
CA VAL A 149 2.41 18.72 -16.30
C VAL A 149 0.87 18.60 -16.28
N ASP A 150 0.23 18.19 -15.19
CA ASP A 150 -1.17 18.57 -14.90
C ASP A 150 -1.35 19.19 -13.49
N PRO A 151 -2.34 20.07 -13.26
CA PRO A 151 -2.53 20.73 -11.96
C PRO A 151 -2.76 19.76 -10.80
N ALA A 152 -3.43 18.63 -11.04
CA ALA A 152 -3.69 17.62 -10.02
C ALA A 152 -2.39 16.93 -9.55
N SER A 153 -1.47 16.67 -10.47
CA SER A 153 -0.16 16.07 -10.19
C SER A 153 0.75 17.05 -9.43
N LEU A 154 0.64 18.36 -9.69
CA LEU A 154 1.34 19.38 -8.89
C LEU A 154 0.81 19.47 -7.47
N GLN A 155 -0.51 19.45 -7.28
CA GLN A 155 -1.13 19.40 -5.95
C GLN A 155 -0.68 18.15 -5.18
N TYR A 156 -0.66 17.00 -5.85
CA TYR A 156 -0.22 15.75 -5.25
C TYR A 156 1.27 15.77 -4.88
N LEU A 157 2.14 16.30 -5.75
CA LEU A 157 3.56 16.47 -5.46
C LEU A 157 3.78 17.38 -4.25
N PHE A 158 3.01 18.46 -4.14
CA PHE A 158 3.05 19.35 -2.97
C PHE A 158 2.69 18.60 -1.69
N VAL A 159 1.63 17.78 -1.71
CA VAL A 159 1.26 16.92 -0.56
C VAL A 159 2.37 15.95 -0.21
N ILE A 160 3.01 15.30 -1.19
CA ILE A 160 4.16 14.41 -0.93
C ILE A 160 5.29 15.18 -0.26
N VAL A 161 5.67 16.35 -0.77
CA VAL A 161 6.76 17.14 -0.19
C VAL A 161 6.42 17.53 1.25
N CYS A 162 5.21 18.03 1.51
CA CYS A 162 4.75 18.33 2.87
C CYS A 162 4.73 17.08 3.75
N ALA A 163 4.32 15.93 3.23
CA ALA A 163 4.29 14.66 3.97
C ALA A 163 5.71 14.19 4.33
N VAL A 164 6.66 14.27 3.40
CA VAL A 164 8.07 13.92 3.66
C VAL A 164 8.67 14.83 4.72
N VAL A 165 8.44 16.16 4.63
CA VAL A 165 8.91 17.10 5.65
C VAL A 165 8.29 16.79 7.03
N GLY A 166 6.98 16.55 7.07
CA GLY A 166 6.28 16.17 8.30
C GLY A 166 6.77 14.85 8.89
N ALA A 167 7.01 13.86 8.05
CA ALA A 167 7.60 12.57 8.42
C ALA A 167 9.01 12.76 9.01
N VAL A 168 9.91 13.49 8.32
CA VAL A 168 11.27 13.77 8.83
C VAL A 168 11.23 14.51 10.17
N ARG A 169 10.33 15.49 10.33
CA ARG A 169 10.15 16.21 11.60
C ARG A 169 9.68 15.29 12.74
N ASN A 170 8.97 14.19 12.45
CA ASN A 170 8.46 13.24 13.43
C ASN A 170 9.36 11.99 13.60
N LEU A 171 10.63 12.07 13.20
CA LEU A 171 11.58 10.97 13.40
C LEU A 171 11.92 10.78 14.89
N ASP A 172 11.91 11.82 15.72
CA ASP A 172 12.16 11.67 17.16
C ASP A 172 11.10 10.79 17.85
N THR A 173 9.87 10.79 17.32
CA THR A 173 8.73 10.00 17.80
C THR A 173 8.40 8.82 16.88
N TRP A 174 9.36 8.36 16.07
CA TRP A 174 9.13 7.33 15.05
C TRP A 174 8.51 6.05 15.59
N ARG A 175 8.83 5.65 16.84
CA ARG A 175 8.24 4.46 17.48
C ARG A 175 6.73 4.59 17.67
N GLN A 176 6.26 5.78 18.07
CA GLN A 176 4.84 6.07 18.26
C GLN A 176 4.10 6.17 16.92
N ASN A 177 4.78 6.73 15.92
CA ASN A 177 4.26 6.95 14.57
C ASN A 177 4.59 5.80 13.60
N SER A 178 5.09 4.67 14.09
CA SER A 178 5.69 3.61 13.28
C SER A 178 4.72 2.99 12.27
N LEU A 179 3.42 2.87 12.59
CA LEU A 179 2.41 2.44 11.61
C LEU A 179 2.28 3.42 10.42
N LEU A 180 2.39 4.72 10.69
CA LEU A 180 2.31 5.75 9.66
C LEU A 180 3.52 5.68 8.71
N TYR A 181 4.69 5.22 9.17
CA TYR A 181 5.80 4.94 8.26
C TYR A 181 5.64 3.58 7.55
N LEU A 182 5.16 2.57 8.27
CA LEU A 182 5.05 1.21 7.75
C LEU A 182 4.09 1.11 6.57
N ILE A 183 2.96 1.82 6.61
CA ILE A 183 1.94 1.75 5.55
C ILE A 183 2.50 2.20 4.18
N PRO A 184 3.02 3.44 4.00
CA PRO A 184 3.62 3.87 2.74
C PRO A 184 4.76 2.94 2.27
N LEU A 185 5.62 2.50 3.19
CA LEU A 185 6.74 1.61 2.87
C LEU A 185 6.26 0.25 2.37
N PHE A 186 5.26 -0.34 3.04
CA PHE A 186 4.69 -1.63 2.68
C PHE A 186 4.03 -1.59 1.29
N PHE A 187 3.19 -0.59 1.04
CA PHE A 187 2.51 -0.46 -0.26
C PHE A 187 3.48 -0.09 -1.38
N THR A 188 4.50 0.73 -1.10
CA THR A 188 5.58 0.98 -2.06
C THR A 188 6.31 -0.33 -2.40
N GLY A 189 6.75 -1.09 -1.39
CA GLY A 189 7.41 -2.38 -1.60
C GLY A 189 6.56 -3.38 -2.38
N SER A 190 5.26 -3.46 -2.06
CA SER A 190 4.30 -4.28 -2.80
C SER A 190 4.17 -3.85 -4.26
N ALA A 191 4.12 -2.54 -4.52
CA ALA A 191 4.06 -1.99 -5.87
C ALA A 191 5.34 -2.27 -6.68
N LEU A 192 6.52 -2.28 -6.03
CA LEU A 192 7.79 -2.63 -6.69
C LEU A 192 7.83 -4.10 -7.15
N ILE A 193 7.27 -5.01 -6.34
CA ILE A 193 7.21 -6.44 -6.67
C ILE A 193 6.14 -6.69 -7.75
N PHE A 194 4.93 -6.17 -7.53
CA PHE A 194 3.78 -6.38 -8.41
C PHE A 194 3.66 -5.20 -9.37
N TRP A 195 2.65 -4.33 -9.21
CA TRP A 195 2.55 -3.07 -9.94
C TRP A 195 1.92 -2.01 -9.04
N GLY A 196 2.08 -0.75 -9.42
CA GLY A 196 1.47 0.38 -8.72
C GLY A 196 0.46 1.11 -9.60
N ASP A 197 -0.80 1.14 -9.17
CA ASP A 197 -1.83 2.05 -9.69
C ASP A 197 -2.51 2.82 -8.54
N ASP A 198 -3.37 3.77 -8.89
CA ASP A 198 -4.09 4.64 -7.97
C ASP A 198 -4.82 3.84 -6.86
N ARG A 199 -5.31 2.63 -7.18
CA ARG A 199 -6.05 1.78 -6.23
C ARG A 199 -5.12 1.21 -5.17
N ILE A 200 -3.91 0.77 -5.56
CA ILE A 200 -2.90 0.25 -4.63
C ILE A 200 -2.38 1.37 -3.71
N ARG A 201 -2.39 2.62 -4.21
CA ARG A 201 -1.96 3.79 -3.44
C ARG A 201 -3.02 4.32 -2.49
N SER A 202 -4.31 4.10 -2.76
CA SER A 202 -5.42 4.64 -1.93
C SER A 202 -5.24 4.49 -0.41
N PRO A 203 -4.67 3.41 0.15
CA PRO A 203 -4.47 3.30 1.62
C PRO A 203 -3.35 4.20 2.16
N VAL A 204 -2.43 4.65 1.29
CA VAL A 204 -1.29 5.51 1.63
C VAL A 204 -1.72 6.97 1.70
N GLU A 205 -2.72 7.39 0.92
CA GLU A 205 -3.13 8.80 0.79
C GLU A 205 -3.53 9.44 2.13
N PRO A 206 -4.36 8.82 3.00
CA PRO A 206 -4.67 9.39 4.31
C PRO A 206 -3.43 9.58 5.19
N VAL A 207 -2.45 8.68 5.09
CA VAL A 207 -1.21 8.76 5.87
C VAL A 207 -0.34 9.93 5.42
N LEU A 208 -0.26 10.18 4.10
CA LEU A 208 0.41 11.37 3.56
C LEU A 208 -0.24 12.65 4.07
N LEU A 209 -1.58 12.71 4.12
CA LEU A 209 -2.31 13.87 4.64
C LEU A 209 -2.02 14.10 6.13
N VAL A 210 -1.96 13.03 6.94
CA VAL A 210 -1.60 13.13 8.36
C VAL A 210 -0.20 13.73 8.51
N PHE A 211 0.81 13.21 7.81
CA PHE A 211 2.15 13.79 7.88
C PHE A 211 2.20 15.21 7.33
N ALA A 212 1.54 15.49 6.21
CA ALA A 212 1.50 16.84 5.63
C ALA A 212 0.89 17.86 6.60
N ALA A 213 -0.13 17.49 7.37
CA ALA A 213 -0.73 18.36 8.38
C ALA A 213 0.23 18.66 9.54
N THR A 214 1.05 17.69 9.97
CA THR A 214 2.03 17.92 11.05
C THR A 214 3.09 18.96 10.69
N THR A 215 3.37 19.16 9.40
CA THR A 215 4.29 20.18 8.91
C THR A 215 3.88 21.58 9.37
N TRP A 216 2.57 21.86 9.39
CA TRP A 216 2.02 23.17 9.76
C TRP A 216 1.75 23.31 11.26
N LEU A 217 1.34 22.23 11.93
CA LEU A 217 0.91 22.28 13.33
C LEU A 217 2.04 22.45 14.35
N ARG A 218 3.28 22.07 14.02
CA ARG A 218 4.43 22.22 14.93
C ARG A 218 4.94 23.66 15.02
N GLU A 219 4.54 24.53 14.08
CA GLU A 219 4.88 25.95 14.14
C GLU A 219 3.88 26.68 15.04
N ARG A 220 4.37 27.16 16.20
CA ARG A 220 3.57 27.91 17.18
C ARG A 220 2.78 29.06 16.55
N THR A 221 3.29 29.62 15.46
CA THR A 221 2.67 30.67 14.65
C THR A 221 1.32 30.26 14.07
N VAL A 222 1.16 29.02 13.58
CA VAL A 222 -0.11 28.54 12.99
C VAL A 222 -1.16 28.33 14.06
N LEU A 223 -0.77 27.79 15.23
CA LEU A 223 -1.66 27.65 16.38
C LEU A 223 -2.08 29.02 16.93
N CYS A 224 -1.15 29.97 17.03
CA CYS A 224 -1.46 31.36 17.39
C CYS A 224 -2.37 32.04 16.37
N TRP A 225 -2.19 31.78 15.07
CA TRP A 225 -3.00 32.35 14.01
C TRP A 225 -4.42 31.77 14.01
N ILE A 226 -4.59 30.45 14.15
CA ILE A 226 -5.90 29.80 14.34
C ILE A 226 -6.58 30.31 15.60
N ALA A 227 -5.85 30.40 16.72
CA ALA A 227 -6.37 30.96 17.97
C ALA A 227 -6.81 32.42 17.81
N SER A 228 -6.06 33.22 17.03
CA SER A 228 -6.40 34.62 16.74
C SER A 228 -7.66 34.75 15.87
N MET A 229 -7.87 33.85 14.90
CA MET A 229 -9.09 33.80 14.08
C MET A 229 -10.33 33.39 14.88
N VAL A 230 -10.18 32.44 15.80
CA VAL A 230 -11.26 32.02 16.70
C VAL A 230 -11.58 33.11 17.72
N SER A 231 -10.57 33.85 18.19
CA SER A 231 -10.73 35.00 19.09
C SER A 231 -11.42 36.19 18.40
N PHE A 232 -11.18 36.41 17.10
CA PHE A 232 -11.80 37.51 16.34
C PHE A 232 -13.33 37.37 16.17
N ARG A 233 -13.89 36.16 16.33
CA ARG A 233 -15.36 35.95 16.34
C ARG A 233 -16.02 36.29 17.68
N ARG A 234 -15.27 36.73 18.69
CA ARG A 234 -15.79 37.30 19.95
C ARG A 234 -15.34 38.75 20.11
N LEU A 235 -15.84 39.65 19.27
CA LEU A 235 -15.91 41.06 19.64
C LEU A 235 -17.21 41.33 20.43
N PRO A 236 -17.18 42.15 21.49
CA PRO A 236 -18.27 42.25 22.45
C PRO A 236 -19.48 42.99 21.85
N ARG A 237 -20.69 42.46 22.08
CA ARG A 237 -21.95 43.22 21.96
C ARG A 237 -22.05 44.26 23.10
N LEU A 238 -21.15 45.24 23.13
CA LEU A 238 -21.15 46.33 24.12
C LEU A 238 -21.06 47.70 23.45
N LEU A 239 -21.95 47.98 22.49
CA LEU A 239 -22.29 49.35 22.06
C LEU A 239 -23.75 49.42 21.57
N ARG A 240 -24.71 49.04 22.42
CA ARG A 240 -26.13 49.43 22.29
C ARG A 240 -26.73 49.78 23.64
N ARG A 241 -26.18 50.79 24.30
CA ARG A 241 -26.87 51.61 25.30
C ARG A 241 -26.23 52.99 25.28
N THR A 242 -26.76 53.88 24.44
CA THR A 242 -26.87 55.34 24.63
C THR A 242 -27.20 55.98 23.27
N ALA A 243 -28.48 56.14 22.99
CA ALA A 243 -29.02 57.21 22.16
C ALA A 243 -30.51 57.28 22.44
N THR A 244 -30.87 58.29 23.25
CA THR A 244 -32.17 58.97 23.41
C THR A 244 -33.42 58.13 23.66
#